data_AF-A0A0B0H731-F1
#
_entry.id   AF-A0A0B0H731-F1
#
_cell.length_a   1.000
_cell.length_b   1.000
_cell.length_c   1.000
_cell.angle_alpha   90.00
_cell.angle_beta   90.00
_cell.angle_gamma   90.00
#
_symmetry.space_group_name_H-M   'P 1'
#
loop_
_entity.id
_entity.type
_entity.pdbx_description
1 polymer ?
#
loop_
_entity_poly.entity_id
_entity_poly.type
_entity_poly.pdbx_seq_one_letter_code
_entity_poly.pdbx_strand_id
1 'polypeptide(L)'
;MQIFAFAVLVVLLQPAFAKVPAAPAMTLYQFAGDAKIPYYKKDQFARSGKKKVAGSLAQGSWVVPCLVIHNGKPLTASDGTPYVGFEVLFDANKATAASTKRKMDKIASREGLMVQNHHCDSKVKYVMNAKRLVNRTKQPFFAPKGHGGTPARAENDYDEIIRTFHNSSQCEKANRHLTGRRDALADAWEKFIHKNRRKWSNDKLNKAKHLDYVMRTAIYEGHIGRGCSAYGACERNIIALSIRNRVIGQCSSAQGCGFEGDFQGAASAVSQYNIWDAYLTQTSGLTSCFLRTDLADEAPFTKLQAMYSQSVGDISSILFDSEDALQERFVDTDSAALTSLRHYYHPPAMGACFPNHDAVEFITAAAAGKNGDYILLVNQRIKVDKEQGDGYSFRDFRYKLDDGADKVTISDTYKGFVIDGRKVSLKKPTRCTPYGVSSKCRFNNVERYRKTPFWLNSGKLVEFKCRVRDIGESCTGEAQTKKVSIGGKCDIDMMPVVGVR
;
A
#
# COMPACT_ATOMS: atom_id res chain seq x y z
N MET A 1 9.86 -72.08 45.34
CA MET A 1 9.06 -70.83 45.34
C MET A 1 9.99 -69.69 44.93
N GLN A 2 9.96 -69.30 43.66
CA GLN A 2 10.64 -68.10 43.15
C GLN A 2 9.58 -67.23 42.48
N ILE A 3 9.35 -66.05 43.03
CA ILE A 3 8.41 -65.06 42.51
C ILE A 3 9.23 -64.08 41.67
N PHE A 4 9.06 -64.11 40.35
CA PHE A 4 9.54 -63.06 39.46
C PHE A 4 8.53 -61.90 39.46
N ALA A 5 8.93 -60.76 40.01
CA ALA A 5 8.18 -59.52 39.89
C ALA A 5 8.53 -58.86 38.54
N PHE A 6 7.59 -58.89 37.58
CA PHE A 6 7.66 -58.09 36.37
C PHE A 6 7.21 -56.66 36.68
N ALA A 7 8.14 -55.71 36.66
CA ALA A 7 7.81 -54.28 36.66
C ALA A 7 7.40 -53.86 35.23
N VAL A 8 6.11 -53.57 35.04
CA VAL A 8 5.58 -52.98 33.80
C VAL A 8 5.89 -51.48 33.80
N LEU A 9 6.84 -51.08 32.96
CA LEU A 9 7.15 -49.67 32.71
C LEU A 9 6.12 -49.09 31.72
N VAL A 10 5.10 -48.41 32.24
CA VAL A 10 4.14 -47.66 31.41
C VAL A 10 4.80 -46.36 30.95
N VAL A 11 5.29 -46.35 29.71
CA VAL A 11 5.74 -45.12 29.03
C VAL A 11 4.50 -44.32 28.63
N LEU A 12 4.16 -43.29 29.40
CA LEU A 12 3.16 -42.28 29.03
C LEU A 12 3.70 -41.47 27.84
N LEU A 13 3.42 -41.92 26.61
CA LEU A 13 3.52 -41.12 25.40
C LEU A 13 2.50 -39.98 25.50
N GLN A 14 2.91 -38.81 26.01
CA GLN A 14 2.10 -37.61 25.85
C GLN A 14 1.98 -37.33 24.35
N PRO A 15 0.76 -37.21 23.79
CA PRO A 15 0.62 -36.78 22.41
C PRO A 15 1.23 -35.39 22.32
N ALA A 16 2.29 -35.26 21.52
CA ALA A 16 2.83 -33.97 21.15
C ALA A 16 1.74 -33.22 20.38
N PHE A 17 0.93 -32.44 21.09
CA PHE A 17 -0.06 -31.55 20.47
C PHE A 17 0.69 -30.66 19.47
N ALA A 18 0.28 -30.74 18.20
CA ALA A 18 0.90 -29.95 17.15
C ALA A 18 0.57 -28.48 17.38
N LYS A 19 1.51 -27.75 17.98
CA LYS A 19 1.40 -26.32 18.19
C LYS A 19 1.74 -25.59 16.88
N VAL A 20 0.88 -24.69 16.46
CA VAL A 20 1.04 -23.81 15.29
C VAL A 20 1.15 -22.34 15.74
N PRO A 21 1.78 -21.44 14.97
CA PRO A 21 1.77 -20.02 15.30
C PRO A 21 0.34 -19.48 15.34
N ALA A 22 0.03 -18.67 16.34
CA ALA A 22 -1.28 -18.05 16.46
C ALA A 22 -1.58 -17.13 15.27
N ALA A 23 -2.85 -17.06 14.85
CA ALA A 23 -3.28 -16.15 13.80
C ALA A 23 -2.83 -14.70 14.10
N PRO A 24 -2.10 -14.00 13.23
CA PRO A 24 -1.63 -12.65 13.55
C PRO A 24 -2.80 -11.67 13.61
N ALA A 25 -2.57 -10.53 14.26
CA ALA A 25 -3.47 -9.39 14.10
C ALA A 25 -3.38 -8.90 12.65
N MET A 26 -4.53 -8.66 12.01
CA MET A 26 -4.61 -8.29 10.60
C MET A 26 -5.43 -7.01 10.43
N THR A 27 -5.08 -6.23 9.41
CA THR A 27 -5.86 -5.04 9.03
C THR A 27 -6.88 -5.38 7.97
N LEU A 28 -8.01 -4.70 8.02
CA LEU A 28 -9.05 -4.73 7.00
C LEU A 28 -8.66 -3.85 5.83
N TYR A 29 -8.59 -4.42 4.62
CA TYR A 29 -8.14 -3.69 3.44
C TYR A 29 -8.72 -4.26 2.14
N GLN A 30 -9.09 -3.36 1.23
CA GLN A 30 -9.38 -3.64 -0.15
C GLN A 30 -8.98 -2.42 -0.99
N PHE A 31 -8.04 -2.62 -1.93
CA PHE A 31 -7.66 -1.56 -2.86
C PHE A 31 -8.88 -1.11 -3.68
N ALA A 32 -9.07 0.20 -3.80
CA ALA A 32 -10.22 0.83 -4.46
C ALA A 32 -11.59 0.25 -4.03
N GLY A 33 -11.69 -0.24 -2.79
CA GLY A 33 -12.92 -0.80 -2.22
C GLY A 33 -13.67 0.19 -1.35
N ASP A 34 -14.86 -0.23 -0.91
CA ASP A 34 -15.68 0.56 0.01
C ASP A 34 -14.97 0.81 1.33
N ALA A 35 -15.12 2.02 1.88
CA ALA A 35 -14.59 2.39 3.18
C ALA A 35 -15.15 1.53 4.33
N LYS A 36 -16.28 0.85 4.13
CA LYS A 36 -16.96 -0.01 5.11
C LYS A 36 -16.96 -1.47 4.62
N ILE A 37 -16.38 -2.37 5.42
CA ILE A 37 -16.35 -3.80 5.16
C ILE A 37 -17.47 -4.49 5.96
N PRO A 38 -18.42 -5.18 5.30
CA PRO A 38 -19.56 -5.79 5.97
C PRO A 38 -19.17 -7.04 6.76
N TYR A 39 -19.88 -7.25 7.88
CA TYR A 39 -19.90 -8.51 8.62
C TYR A 39 -21.35 -8.99 8.81
N TYR A 40 -21.49 -10.28 9.14
CA TYR A 40 -22.75 -11.01 9.13
C TYR A 40 -22.96 -11.72 10.47
N LYS A 41 -24.20 -11.96 10.88
CA LYS A 41 -24.48 -12.86 12.01
C LYS A 41 -24.14 -14.30 11.59
N LYS A 42 -23.33 -14.99 12.38
CA LYS A 42 -22.81 -16.34 12.11
C LYS A 42 -23.91 -17.30 11.66
N ASP A 43 -24.95 -17.48 12.47
CA ASP A 43 -25.98 -18.50 12.23
C ASP A 43 -26.85 -18.17 11.03
N GLN A 44 -27.09 -16.88 10.78
CA GLN A 44 -27.81 -16.43 9.61
C GLN A 44 -26.98 -16.61 8.33
N PHE A 45 -25.68 -16.31 8.40
CA PHE A 45 -24.76 -16.53 7.29
C PHE A 45 -24.66 -18.01 6.93
N ALA A 46 -24.58 -18.90 7.92
CA ALA A 46 -24.53 -20.34 7.70
C ALA A 46 -25.77 -20.86 6.92
N ARG A 47 -26.95 -20.29 7.17
CA ARG A 47 -28.20 -20.69 6.49
C ARG A 47 -28.41 -20.04 5.13
N SER A 48 -27.96 -18.80 4.96
CA SER A 48 -28.43 -17.94 3.87
C SER A 48 -27.34 -17.13 3.17
N GLY A 49 -26.07 -17.33 3.53
CA GLY A 49 -24.93 -16.61 2.98
C GLY A 49 -24.98 -15.11 3.25
N LYS A 50 -24.62 -14.30 2.25
CA LYS A 50 -24.46 -12.84 2.36
C LYS A 50 -25.79 -12.05 2.33
N LYS A 51 -26.95 -12.69 2.46
CA LYS A 51 -28.26 -12.04 2.22
C LYS A 51 -28.58 -10.89 3.18
N LYS A 52 -28.09 -10.92 4.42
CA LYS A 52 -28.38 -9.87 5.42
C LYS A 52 -27.11 -9.43 6.14
N VAL A 53 -26.67 -8.21 5.87
CA VAL A 53 -25.56 -7.57 6.57
C VAL A 53 -25.98 -7.28 8.02
N ALA A 54 -25.12 -7.61 8.97
CA ALA A 54 -25.34 -7.34 10.39
C ALA A 54 -24.72 -6.01 10.84
N GLY A 55 -23.66 -5.57 10.16
CA GLY A 55 -22.99 -4.30 10.36
C GLY A 55 -21.72 -4.21 9.50
N SER A 56 -20.86 -3.24 9.80
CA SER A 56 -19.59 -3.07 9.08
C SER A 56 -18.46 -2.54 9.96
N LEU A 57 -17.21 -2.81 9.58
CA LEU A 57 -16.01 -2.17 10.12
C LEU A 57 -15.35 -1.27 9.07
N ALA A 58 -14.71 -0.19 9.49
CA ALA A 58 -13.98 0.67 8.55
C ALA A 58 -12.72 -0.04 8.00
N GLN A 59 -12.39 0.23 6.73
CA GLN A 59 -11.06 -0.08 6.19
C GLN A 59 -9.97 0.53 7.06
N GLY A 60 -8.91 -0.25 7.31
CA GLY A 60 -7.83 0.07 8.23
C GLY A 60 -8.10 -0.26 9.70
N SER A 61 -9.29 -0.80 10.02
CA SER A 61 -9.54 -1.41 11.34
C SER A 61 -8.77 -2.72 11.47
N TRP A 62 -8.35 -3.06 12.68
CA TRP A 62 -7.57 -4.26 12.96
C TRP A 62 -8.35 -5.26 13.80
N VAL A 63 -8.17 -6.53 13.44
CA VAL A 63 -8.81 -7.64 14.10
C VAL A 63 -7.85 -8.80 14.35
N VAL A 64 -8.16 -9.63 15.33
CA VAL A 64 -7.63 -10.99 15.43
C VAL A 64 -8.68 -11.95 14.86
N PRO A 65 -8.41 -12.61 13.72
CA PRO A 65 -9.37 -13.54 13.14
C PRO A 65 -9.30 -14.91 13.80
N CYS A 66 -10.43 -15.62 13.78
CA CYS A 66 -10.53 -17.04 14.14
C CYS A 66 -11.47 -17.78 13.16
N LEU A 67 -11.28 -19.07 13.00
CA LEU A 67 -12.13 -19.94 12.19
C LEU A 67 -13.36 -20.34 12.98
N VAL A 68 -14.53 -19.97 12.48
CA VAL A 68 -15.79 -20.52 12.97
C VAL A 68 -15.93 -21.95 12.47
N ILE A 69 -16.08 -22.89 13.39
CA ILE A 69 -16.35 -24.30 13.06
C ILE A 69 -17.87 -24.52 13.11
N HIS A 70 -18.41 -25.04 12.02
CA HIS A 70 -19.82 -25.38 11.86
C HIS A 70 -19.93 -26.79 11.28
N ASN A 71 -20.64 -27.68 11.96
CA ASN A 71 -20.74 -29.11 11.61
C ASN A 71 -19.37 -29.77 11.40
N GLY A 72 -18.44 -29.51 12.32
CA GLY A 72 -17.09 -30.08 12.31
C GLY A 72 -16.14 -29.52 11.25
N LYS A 73 -16.55 -28.53 10.44
CA LYS A 73 -15.71 -27.93 9.39
C LYS A 73 -15.67 -26.40 9.48
N PRO A 74 -14.64 -25.73 8.93
CA PRO A 74 -14.62 -24.28 8.83
C PRO A 74 -15.80 -23.75 8.01
N LEU A 75 -16.43 -22.68 8.49
CA LEU A 75 -17.48 -21.97 7.78
C LEU A 75 -16.89 -21.29 6.53
N THR A 76 -17.20 -21.82 5.35
CA THR A 76 -16.66 -21.36 4.06
C THR A 76 -17.78 -21.01 3.08
N ALA A 77 -17.47 -20.17 2.09
CA ALA A 77 -18.28 -20.08 0.87
C ALA A 77 -18.01 -21.28 -0.05
N SER A 78 -18.80 -21.40 -1.13
CA SER A 78 -18.68 -22.47 -2.13
C SER A 78 -17.28 -22.58 -2.75
N ASP A 79 -16.59 -21.45 -2.93
CA ASP A 79 -15.22 -21.37 -3.46
C ASP A 79 -14.13 -21.68 -2.41
N GLY A 80 -14.51 -22.19 -1.24
CA GLY A 80 -13.62 -22.50 -0.11
C GLY A 80 -13.14 -21.30 0.69
N THR A 81 -13.61 -20.09 0.40
CA THR A 81 -13.17 -18.89 1.14
C THR A 81 -13.73 -18.90 2.57
N PRO A 82 -12.88 -18.83 3.61
CA PRO A 82 -13.34 -18.79 5.00
C PRO A 82 -14.11 -17.51 5.35
N TYR A 83 -15.16 -17.67 6.16
CA TYR A 83 -15.82 -16.59 6.90
C TYR A 83 -15.43 -16.71 8.35
N VAL A 84 -14.58 -15.78 8.78
CA VAL A 84 -13.89 -15.83 10.07
C VAL A 84 -14.63 -15.01 11.11
N GLY A 85 -14.65 -15.50 12.34
CA GLY A 85 -14.93 -14.68 13.51
C GLY A 85 -13.77 -13.72 13.76
N PHE A 86 -14.02 -12.70 14.58
CA PHE A 86 -13.02 -11.66 14.82
C PHE A 86 -13.20 -10.97 16.17
N GLU A 87 -12.06 -10.62 16.78
CA GLU A 87 -11.96 -9.66 17.89
C GLU A 87 -11.47 -8.32 17.32
N VAL A 88 -12.16 -7.21 17.59
CA VAL A 88 -11.72 -5.88 17.14
C VAL A 88 -10.68 -5.33 18.10
N LEU A 89 -9.46 -5.12 17.61
CA LEU A 89 -8.37 -4.50 18.37
C LEU A 89 -8.30 -3.00 18.18
N PHE A 90 -8.66 -2.54 16.99
CA PHE A 90 -8.54 -1.15 16.56
C PHE A 90 -9.66 -0.83 15.57
N ASP A 91 -10.55 0.09 15.92
CA ASP A 91 -11.58 0.61 15.01
C ASP A 91 -11.08 1.93 14.40
N ALA A 92 -10.83 1.94 13.09
CA ALA A 92 -10.28 3.11 12.40
C ALA A 92 -11.19 4.35 12.49
N ASN A 93 -12.51 4.20 12.64
CA ASN A 93 -13.43 5.33 12.77
C ASN A 93 -13.27 6.06 14.11
N LYS A 94 -12.84 5.36 15.16
CA LYS A 94 -12.80 5.87 16.54
C LYS A 94 -11.38 6.05 17.07
N ALA A 95 -10.39 5.64 16.29
CA ALA A 95 -9.02 5.59 16.74
C ALA A 95 -8.41 7.00 16.89
N THR A 96 -7.61 7.14 17.94
CA THR A 96 -6.78 8.31 18.25
C THR A 96 -5.32 7.91 18.28
N ALA A 97 -4.40 8.88 18.42
CA ALA A 97 -2.97 8.58 18.57
C ALA A 97 -2.68 7.57 19.71
N ALA A 98 -3.41 7.67 20.83
CA ALA A 98 -3.29 6.73 21.94
C ALA A 98 -3.73 5.29 21.59
N SER A 99 -4.62 5.10 20.61
CA SER A 99 -5.02 3.78 20.13
C SER A 99 -3.87 3.03 19.42
N THR A 100 -2.90 3.75 18.85
CA THR A 100 -1.75 3.13 18.17
C THR A 100 -0.89 2.31 19.13
N LYS A 101 -0.63 2.80 20.34
CA LYS A 101 0.15 2.05 21.34
C LYS A 101 -0.50 0.71 21.69
N ARG A 102 -1.80 0.73 22.04
CA ARG A 102 -2.57 -0.49 22.35
C ARG A 102 -2.53 -1.52 21.22
N LYS A 103 -2.65 -1.05 19.97
CA LYS A 103 -2.52 -1.89 18.78
C LYS A 103 -1.14 -2.57 18.75
N MET A 104 -0.05 -1.80 18.91
CA MET A 104 1.31 -2.33 18.83
C MET A 104 1.61 -3.32 19.95
N ASP A 105 1.18 -3.03 21.18
CA ASP A 105 1.36 -3.92 22.33
C ASP A 105 0.66 -5.29 22.07
N LYS A 106 -0.53 -5.29 21.45
CA LYS A 106 -1.25 -6.53 21.09
C LYS A 106 -0.63 -7.28 19.91
N ILE A 107 -0.03 -6.58 18.94
CA ILE A 107 0.74 -7.24 17.86
C ILE A 107 1.92 -7.97 18.47
N ALA A 108 2.70 -7.29 19.32
CA ALA A 108 3.85 -7.86 19.99
C ALA A 108 3.46 -9.05 20.88
N SER A 109 2.36 -8.97 21.63
CA SER A 109 1.91 -10.08 22.49
C SER A 109 1.49 -11.35 21.73
N ARG A 110 1.29 -11.27 20.41
CA ARG A 110 0.94 -12.42 19.57
C ARG A 110 2.15 -12.99 18.84
N GLU A 111 3.23 -12.24 18.76
CA GLU A 111 4.47 -12.70 18.14
C GLU A 111 5.06 -13.87 18.93
N GLY A 112 5.37 -14.97 18.26
CA GLY A 112 5.86 -16.20 18.90
C GLY A 112 4.81 -16.99 19.70
N LEU A 113 3.57 -16.51 19.82
CA LEU A 113 2.51 -17.26 20.49
C LEU A 113 2.15 -18.51 19.68
N MET A 114 2.13 -19.67 20.34
CA MET A 114 1.80 -20.95 19.74
C MET A 114 0.46 -21.46 20.29
N VAL A 115 -0.41 -21.94 19.41
CA VAL A 115 -1.77 -22.43 19.73
C VAL A 115 -2.00 -23.79 19.09
N GLN A 116 -3.04 -24.50 19.53
CA GLN A 116 -3.41 -25.78 18.93
C GLN A 116 -4.05 -25.59 17.54
N ASN A 117 -4.97 -24.63 17.44
CA ASN A 117 -5.73 -24.34 16.23
C ASN A 117 -6.15 -22.86 16.21
N HIS A 118 -6.76 -22.43 15.12
CA HIS A 118 -7.28 -21.07 14.98
C HIS A 118 -8.78 -20.99 15.24
N HIS A 119 -9.38 -21.95 15.96
CA HIS A 119 -10.83 -21.97 16.14
C HIS A 119 -11.32 -20.78 16.96
N CYS A 120 -12.54 -20.36 16.68
CA CYS A 120 -13.22 -19.36 17.48
C CYS A 120 -13.74 -19.93 18.79
N ASP A 121 -13.78 -19.09 19.83
CA ASP A 121 -14.60 -19.35 21.01
C ASP A 121 -16.10 -19.42 20.64
N SER A 122 -16.84 -20.21 21.40
CA SER A 122 -18.29 -20.41 21.23
C SER A 122 -19.11 -19.11 21.22
N LYS A 123 -18.64 -18.06 21.90
CA LYS A 123 -19.32 -16.76 22.03
C LYS A 123 -19.25 -15.89 20.78
N VAL A 124 -18.48 -16.28 19.76
CA VAL A 124 -18.40 -15.51 18.49
C VAL A 124 -19.77 -15.49 17.80
N LYS A 125 -20.29 -14.26 17.62
CA LYS A 125 -21.61 -13.98 17.01
C LYS A 125 -21.54 -13.54 15.56
N TYR A 126 -20.41 -12.98 15.13
CA TYR A 126 -20.26 -12.33 13.83
C TYR A 126 -19.14 -12.94 13.01
N VAL A 127 -19.31 -12.93 11.69
CA VAL A 127 -18.32 -13.40 10.73
C VAL A 127 -18.10 -12.41 9.59
N MET A 128 -16.91 -12.42 9.02
CA MET A 128 -16.55 -11.62 7.85
C MET A 128 -15.71 -12.41 6.86
N ASN A 129 -15.66 -11.94 5.62
CA ASN A 129 -14.91 -12.59 4.56
C ASN A 129 -13.39 -12.43 4.79
N ALA A 130 -12.68 -13.55 4.97
CA ALA A 130 -11.24 -13.55 5.25
C ALA A 130 -10.40 -12.92 4.12
N LYS A 131 -10.89 -12.84 2.88
CA LYS A 131 -10.21 -12.12 1.77
C LYS A 131 -10.03 -10.62 2.02
N ARG A 132 -10.70 -10.07 3.04
CA ARG A 132 -10.59 -8.65 3.43
C ARG A 132 -9.49 -8.39 4.45
N LEU A 133 -8.83 -9.43 4.93
CA LEU A 133 -7.77 -9.35 5.90
C LEU A 133 -6.42 -9.37 5.19
N VAL A 134 -5.53 -8.48 5.62
CA VAL A 134 -4.15 -8.46 5.16
C VAL A 134 -3.20 -8.36 6.34
N ASN A 135 -2.11 -9.11 6.27
CA ASN A 135 -1.05 -9.04 7.26
C ASN A 135 -0.11 -7.88 6.91
N ARG A 136 -0.41 -6.68 7.42
CA ARG A 136 0.42 -5.47 7.25
C ARG A 136 0.68 -4.91 8.62
N THR A 137 1.91 -4.48 8.91
CA THR A 137 2.32 -3.98 10.23
C THR A 137 2.38 -2.45 10.34
N LYS A 138 2.16 -1.72 9.23
CA LYS A 138 2.24 -0.24 9.22
C LYS A 138 1.31 0.38 10.26
N GLN A 139 1.83 1.38 10.99
CA GLN A 139 1.10 2.12 12.00
C GLN A 139 0.20 3.18 11.35
N PRO A 140 -0.97 3.49 11.94
CA PRO A 140 -1.75 4.64 11.54
C PRO A 140 -0.95 5.92 11.83
N PHE A 141 -0.97 6.85 10.90
CA PHE A 141 -0.30 8.14 11.02
C PHE A 141 -1.24 9.18 11.62
N PHE A 142 -0.83 9.81 12.71
CA PHE A 142 -1.50 10.97 13.29
C PHE A 142 -0.54 12.16 13.25
N ALA A 143 -0.92 13.22 12.53
CA ALA A 143 -0.14 14.45 12.55
C ALA A 143 -0.19 15.08 13.96
N PRO A 144 0.92 15.64 14.46
CA PRO A 144 0.90 16.40 15.70
C PRO A 144 -0.12 17.54 15.66
N LYS A 145 -0.85 17.75 16.75
CA LYS A 145 -1.73 18.91 16.91
C LYS A 145 -0.88 20.17 17.02
N GLY A 146 -1.37 21.28 16.48
CA GLY A 146 -0.69 22.57 16.58
C GLY A 146 -1.07 23.50 15.43
N HIS A 147 -0.38 24.62 15.36
CA HIS A 147 -0.54 25.62 14.32
C HIS A 147 0.83 26.17 13.95
N GLY A 148 1.04 26.45 12.67
CA GLY A 148 2.25 27.10 12.23
C GLY A 148 2.20 28.61 12.48
N GLY A 149 3.39 29.22 12.52
CA GLY A 149 3.60 30.66 12.55
C GLY A 149 3.78 31.22 11.14
N THR A 150 4.67 32.20 11.01
CA THR A 150 5.00 32.81 9.72
C THR A 150 5.74 31.79 8.84
N PRO A 151 5.23 31.48 7.63
CA PRO A 151 5.92 30.55 6.74
C PRO A 151 7.30 31.04 6.28
N ALA A 152 8.17 30.09 5.94
CA ALA A 152 9.44 30.39 5.27
C ALA A 152 9.21 31.08 3.91
N ARG A 153 10.27 31.69 3.37
CA ARG A 153 10.23 32.38 2.06
C ARG A 153 9.69 31.43 0.99
N ALA A 154 8.68 31.90 0.26
CA ALA A 154 8.07 31.17 -0.84
C ALA A 154 8.86 31.34 -2.15
N GLU A 155 8.80 30.33 -3.01
CA GLU A 155 9.38 30.35 -4.35
C GLU A 155 8.57 31.24 -5.31
N ASN A 156 7.24 31.19 -5.20
CA ASN A 156 6.30 31.96 -6.00
C ASN A 156 4.96 32.15 -5.26
N ASP A 157 4.02 32.87 -5.87
CA ASP A 157 2.70 33.15 -5.28
C ASP A 157 1.90 31.89 -4.92
N TYR A 158 2.01 30.81 -5.69
CA TYR A 158 1.31 29.56 -5.40
C TYR A 158 1.89 28.88 -4.16
N ASP A 159 3.23 28.85 -4.04
CA ASP A 159 3.93 28.35 -2.85
C ASP A 159 3.55 29.16 -1.59
N GLU A 160 3.45 30.49 -1.69
CA GLU A 160 3.00 31.32 -0.56
C GLU A 160 1.60 30.90 -0.07
N ILE A 161 0.66 30.68 -0.99
CA ILE A 161 -0.71 30.25 -0.69
C ILE A 161 -0.70 28.86 -0.06
N ILE A 162 0.06 27.90 -0.60
CA ILE A 162 0.15 26.53 -0.07
C ILE A 162 0.71 26.53 1.35
N ARG A 163 1.82 27.22 1.58
CA ARG A 163 2.40 27.33 2.92
C ARG A 163 1.43 27.97 3.91
N THR A 164 0.70 29.00 3.49
CA THR A 164 -0.35 29.62 4.31
C THR A 164 -1.50 28.65 4.59
N PHE A 165 -1.92 27.84 3.62
CA PHE A 165 -2.93 26.80 3.83
C PHE A 165 -2.47 25.76 4.85
N HIS A 166 -1.22 25.29 4.77
CA HIS A 166 -0.67 24.31 5.71
C HIS A 166 -0.63 24.85 7.14
N ASN A 167 -0.29 26.13 7.33
CA ASN A 167 -0.33 26.78 8.65
C ASN A 167 -1.75 27.08 9.15
N SER A 168 -2.78 26.86 8.34
CA SER A 168 -4.17 27.19 8.68
C SER A 168 -4.85 26.13 9.56
N SER A 169 -5.83 26.60 10.34
CA SER A 169 -6.73 25.72 11.11
C SER A 169 -7.53 24.75 10.23
N GLN A 170 -7.78 25.10 8.96
CA GLN A 170 -8.52 24.27 8.02
C GLN A 170 -7.73 23.00 7.69
N CYS A 171 -6.44 23.14 7.38
CA CYS A 171 -5.58 21.99 7.12
C CYS A 171 -5.46 21.09 8.36
N GLU A 172 -5.21 21.66 9.56
CA GLU A 172 -5.08 20.87 10.79
C GLU A 172 -6.33 20.01 11.03
N LYS A 173 -7.53 20.58 10.85
CA LYS A 173 -8.80 19.89 11.04
C LYS A 173 -8.98 18.69 10.10
N ALA A 174 -8.46 18.74 8.87
CA ALA A 174 -8.58 17.66 7.90
C ALA A 174 -7.92 16.34 8.37
N ASN A 175 -6.99 16.41 9.32
CA ASN A 175 -6.17 15.27 9.76
C ASN A 175 -6.61 14.66 11.11
N ARG A 176 -7.63 15.24 11.77
CA ARG A 176 -8.07 14.83 13.12
C ARG A 176 -8.63 13.41 13.19
N HIS A 177 -9.24 12.94 12.10
CA HIS A 177 -9.77 11.59 11.98
C HIS A 177 -8.91 10.78 11.00
N LEU A 178 -8.85 9.46 11.19
CA LEU A 178 -8.12 8.56 10.30
C LEU A 178 -8.89 8.30 8.99
N THR A 179 -10.21 8.19 9.07
CA THR A 179 -11.08 7.89 7.94
C THR A 179 -11.56 9.18 7.26
N GLY A 180 -11.78 9.13 5.95
CA GLY A 180 -12.35 10.27 5.20
C GLY A 180 -11.38 11.44 4.94
N ARG A 181 -10.07 11.25 5.16
CA ARG A 181 -9.06 12.32 5.07
C ARG A 181 -8.98 13.00 3.71
N ARG A 182 -9.21 12.27 2.61
CA ARG A 182 -9.19 12.85 1.26
C ARG A 182 -10.30 13.90 1.10
N ASP A 183 -11.51 13.54 1.48
CA ASP A 183 -12.68 14.43 1.36
C ASP A 183 -12.57 15.58 2.36
N ALA A 184 -12.04 15.32 3.56
CA ALA A 184 -11.77 16.35 4.56
C ALA A 184 -10.70 17.35 4.11
N LEU A 185 -9.67 16.92 3.38
CA LEU A 185 -8.66 17.82 2.80
C LEU A 185 -9.26 18.69 1.69
N ALA A 186 -10.14 18.12 0.86
CA ALA A 186 -10.84 18.88 -0.19
C ALA A 186 -11.72 19.97 0.44
N ASP A 187 -12.54 19.62 1.43
CA ASP A 187 -13.37 20.58 2.18
C ASP A 187 -12.54 21.64 2.91
N ALA A 188 -11.37 21.27 3.45
CA ALA A 188 -10.45 22.23 4.08
C ALA A 188 -9.93 23.27 3.08
N TRP A 189 -9.56 22.83 1.87
CA TRP A 189 -9.14 23.73 0.80
C TRP A 189 -10.28 24.66 0.37
N GLU A 190 -11.50 24.15 0.16
CA GLU A 190 -12.66 24.98 -0.21
C GLU A 190 -12.95 26.06 0.85
N LYS A 191 -12.92 25.69 2.13
CA LYS A 191 -13.06 26.64 3.24
C LYS A 191 -11.93 27.66 3.29
N PHE A 192 -10.70 27.26 2.97
CA PHE A 192 -9.56 28.16 2.90
C PHE A 192 -9.68 29.15 1.73
N ILE A 193 -10.08 28.68 0.55
CA ILE A 193 -10.31 29.52 -0.64
C ILE A 193 -11.39 30.55 -0.34
N HIS A 194 -12.53 30.14 0.20
CA HIS A 194 -13.62 31.04 0.55
C HIS A 194 -13.18 32.15 1.52
N LYS A 195 -12.40 31.79 2.55
CA LYS A 195 -11.89 32.73 3.55
C LYS A 195 -10.91 33.75 2.97
N ASN A 196 -10.11 33.37 1.98
CA ASN A 196 -8.98 34.18 1.48
C ASN A 196 -9.23 34.83 0.11
N ARG A 197 -10.45 34.76 -0.44
CA ARG A 197 -10.83 35.36 -1.74
C ARG A 197 -10.65 36.88 -1.85
N ARG A 198 -10.49 37.58 -0.71
CA ARG A 198 -10.18 39.02 -0.68
C ARG A 198 -8.68 39.31 -0.73
N LYS A 199 -7.83 38.33 -0.40
CA LYS A 199 -6.36 38.46 -0.41
C LYS A 199 -5.77 38.02 -1.75
N TRP A 200 -6.28 36.93 -2.33
CA TRP A 200 -5.81 36.40 -3.60
C TRP A 200 -6.98 36.14 -4.55
N SER A 201 -6.71 36.18 -5.86
CA SER A 201 -7.71 35.85 -6.88
C SER A 201 -8.10 34.37 -6.82
N ASN A 202 -9.31 34.06 -7.28
CA ASN A 202 -9.81 32.68 -7.35
C ASN A 202 -8.91 31.78 -8.24
N ASP A 203 -8.34 32.31 -9.32
CA ASP A 203 -7.41 31.57 -10.18
C ASP A 203 -6.15 31.15 -9.41
N LYS A 204 -5.48 32.09 -8.72
CA LYS A 204 -4.28 31.80 -7.92
C LYS A 204 -4.58 30.79 -6.80
N LEU A 205 -5.71 30.95 -6.12
CA LEU A 205 -6.16 30.04 -5.08
C LEU A 205 -6.40 28.60 -5.59
N ASN A 206 -7.03 28.46 -6.76
CA ASN A 206 -7.25 27.14 -7.35
C ASN A 206 -5.96 26.52 -7.88
N LYS A 207 -5.08 27.27 -8.55
CA LYS A 207 -3.77 26.77 -8.98
C LYS A 207 -2.90 26.30 -7.81
N ALA A 208 -2.91 27.04 -6.69
CA ALA A 208 -2.24 26.61 -5.46
C ALA A 208 -2.81 25.29 -4.91
N LYS A 209 -4.15 25.14 -4.88
CA LYS A 209 -4.80 23.86 -4.52
C LYS A 209 -4.34 22.72 -5.43
N HIS A 210 -4.38 22.93 -6.75
CA HIS A 210 -3.95 21.94 -7.73
C HIS A 210 -2.48 21.53 -7.52
N LEU A 211 -1.58 22.51 -7.34
CA LEU A 211 -0.17 22.26 -7.09
C LEU A 211 0.06 21.48 -5.78
N ASP A 212 -0.65 21.79 -4.69
CA ASP A 212 -0.53 21.04 -3.42
C ASP A 212 -0.88 19.55 -3.61
N TYR A 213 -2.00 19.25 -4.30
CA TYR A 213 -2.40 17.87 -4.56
C TYR A 213 -1.41 17.10 -5.43
N VAL A 214 -0.85 17.75 -6.46
CA VAL A 214 0.21 17.16 -7.29
C VAL A 214 1.49 16.94 -6.48
N MET A 215 1.92 17.92 -5.68
CA MET A 215 3.11 17.81 -4.83
C MET A 215 2.99 16.67 -3.82
N ARG A 216 1.83 16.54 -3.15
CA ARG A 216 1.53 15.41 -2.25
C ARG A 216 1.67 14.07 -2.97
N THR A 217 1.09 13.97 -4.16
CA THR A 217 1.14 12.73 -4.95
C THR A 217 2.57 12.43 -5.38
N ALA A 218 3.26 13.39 -5.98
CA ALA A 218 4.63 13.24 -6.45
C ALA A 218 5.60 12.85 -5.32
N ILE A 219 5.55 13.52 -4.16
CA ILE A 219 6.44 13.22 -3.02
C ILE A 219 6.27 11.80 -2.50
N TYR A 220 5.03 11.33 -2.37
CA TYR A 220 4.76 10.03 -1.77
C TYR A 220 4.81 8.87 -2.76
N GLU A 221 4.49 9.10 -4.04
CA GLU A 221 4.70 8.12 -5.13
C GLU A 221 6.19 8.01 -5.50
N GLY A 222 6.92 9.13 -5.55
CA GLY A 222 8.34 9.20 -5.90
C GLY A 222 9.29 8.79 -4.77
N HIS A 223 8.91 7.74 -4.03
CA HIS A 223 9.64 7.12 -2.93
C HIS A 223 10.36 8.08 -1.98
N ILE A 224 9.70 8.42 -0.86
CA ILE A 224 10.25 9.25 0.25
C ILE A 224 11.70 8.89 0.63
N GLY A 225 12.06 7.61 0.55
CA GLY A 225 13.42 7.11 0.80
C GLY A 225 14.47 7.87 0.00
N ARG A 226 14.26 8.02 -1.33
CA ARG A 226 15.18 8.69 -2.26
C ARG A 226 15.42 10.17 -1.96
N GLY A 227 14.60 10.76 -1.09
CA GLY A 227 14.80 12.09 -0.55
C GLY A 227 14.99 13.14 -1.64
N CYS A 228 16.06 13.91 -1.49
CA CYS A 228 16.39 15.02 -2.36
C CYS A 228 17.50 14.67 -3.36
N SER A 229 17.69 13.37 -3.66
CA SER A 229 18.59 12.95 -4.74
C SER A 229 18.11 13.43 -6.11
N ALA A 230 19.02 13.54 -7.07
CA ALA A 230 18.67 13.85 -8.46
C ALA A 230 17.62 12.87 -9.03
N TYR A 231 17.79 11.55 -8.81
CA TYR A 231 16.82 10.55 -9.26
C TYR A 231 15.44 10.80 -8.62
N GLY A 232 15.38 10.99 -7.30
CA GLY A 232 14.11 11.26 -6.62
C GLY A 232 13.42 12.54 -7.12
N ALA A 233 14.17 13.60 -7.40
CA ALA A 233 13.62 14.84 -7.97
C ALA A 233 13.08 14.64 -9.39
N CYS A 234 13.82 13.94 -10.26
CA CYS A 234 13.37 13.65 -11.63
C CYS A 234 12.14 12.72 -11.64
N GLU A 235 12.07 11.72 -10.76
CA GLU A 235 10.91 10.85 -10.60
C GLU A 235 9.65 11.66 -10.24
N ARG A 236 9.77 12.59 -9.28
CA ARG A 236 8.67 13.52 -8.93
C ARG A 236 8.23 14.36 -10.13
N ASN A 237 9.16 14.85 -10.94
CA ASN A 237 8.84 15.61 -12.16
C ASN A 237 8.09 14.74 -13.18
N ILE A 238 8.50 13.48 -13.39
CA ILE A 238 7.82 12.53 -14.29
C ILE A 238 6.41 12.20 -13.80
N ILE A 239 6.22 12.04 -12.48
CA ILE A 239 4.89 11.83 -11.88
C ILE A 239 3.99 13.05 -12.12
N ALA A 240 4.51 14.26 -11.90
CA ALA A 240 3.79 15.51 -12.16
C ALA A 240 3.42 15.65 -13.65
N LEU A 241 4.35 15.33 -14.57
CA LEU A 241 4.10 15.33 -16.01
C LEU A 241 3.01 14.32 -16.41
N SER A 242 3.05 13.11 -15.83
CA SER A 242 2.02 12.10 -16.02
C SER A 242 0.64 12.56 -15.54
N ILE A 243 0.57 13.27 -14.40
CA ILE A 243 -0.69 13.89 -13.95
C ILE A 243 -1.13 14.97 -14.93
N ARG A 244 -0.22 15.86 -15.35
CA ARG A 244 -0.49 16.94 -16.30
C ARG A 244 -1.15 16.41 -17.58
N ASN A 245 -0.56 15.40 -18.21
CA ASN A 245 -1.01 14.90 -19.52
C ASN A 245 -2.23 13.96 -19.45
N ARG A 246 -2.62 13.51 -18.25
CA ARG A 246 -3.94 12.87 -18.02
C ARG A 246 -5.06 13.91 -17.96
N VAL A 247 -4.71 15.18 -17.77
CA VAL A 247 -5.66 16.29 -17.64
C VAL A 247 -5.68 17.13 -18.91
N ILE A 248 -4.51 17.55 -19.39
CA ILE A 248 -4.35 18.31 -20.63
C ILE A 248 -4.39 17.33 -21.81
N GLY A 249 -5.33 17.54 -22.74
CA GLY A 249 -5.48 16.76 -23.97
C GLY A 249 -6.20 15.41 -23.85
N GLN A 250 -6.36 14.83 -22.65
CA GLN A 250 -7.14 13.59 -22.46
C GLN A 250 -7.86 13.51 -21.10
N CYS A 251 -8.50 14.60 -20.68
CA CYS A 251 -9.30 14.61 -19.45
C CYS A 251 -10.41 13.55 -19.51
N SER A 252 -10.41 12.62 -18.55
CA SER A 252 -11.48 11.64 -18.38
C SER A 252 -11.79 11.39 -16.90
N SER A 253 -13.08 11.16 -16.62
CA SER A 253 -13.55 10.82 -15.26
C SER A 253 -12.91 9.53 -14.74
N ALA A 254 -12.61 8.57 -15.62
CA ALA A 254 -11.89 7.34 -15.29
C ALA A 254 -10.46 7.58 -14.79
N GLN A 255 -9.84 8.70 -15.18
CA GLN A 255 -8.52 9.13 -14.71
C GLN A 255 -8.62 10.14 -13.55
N GLY A 256 -9.83 10.41 -13.06
CA GLY A 256 -10.08 11.36 -11.97
C GLY A 256 -10.29 12.80 -12.42
N CYS A 257 -10.25 13.10 -13.72
CA CYS A 257 -10.36 14.45 -14.25
C CYS A 257 -11.83 14.82 -14.48
N GLY A 258 -12.32 15.86 -13.80
CA GLY A 258 -13.69 16.38 -13.97
C GLY A 258 -13.84 17.43 -15.06
N PHE A 259 -12.77 18.17 -15.37
CA PHE A 259 -12.70 19.22 -16.39
C PHE A 259 -11.24 19.42 -16.82
N GLU A 260 -11.01 19.99 -18.00
CA GLU A 260 -9.65 20.29 -18.46
C GLU A 260 -8.96 21.27 -17.49
N GLY A 261 -7.80 20.86 -16.97
CA GLY A 261 -7.10 21.56 -15.88
C GLY A 261 -7.35 21.02 -14.48
N ASP A 262 -8.21 19.99 -14.29
CA ASP A 262 -8.46 19.35 -12.99
C ASP A 262 -7.30 18.44 -12.51
N PHE A 263 -6.16 19.04 -12.19
CA PHE A 263 -5.01 18.33 -11.62
C PHE A 263 -5.30 17.75 -10.23
N GLN A 264 -6.25 18.32 -9.48
CA GLN A 264 -6.59 17.86 -8.13
C GLN A 264 -7.29 16.50 -8.23
N GLY A 265 -8.29 16.40 -9.10
CA GLY A 265 -8.99 15.16 -9.38
C GLY A 265 -8.04 14.08 -9.92
N ALA A 266 -7.24 14.41 -10.94
CA ALA A 266 -6.31 13.45 -11.54
C ALA A 266 -5.20 12.97 -10.58
N ALA A 267 -4.73 13.83 -9.67
CA ALA A 267 -3.73 13.45 -8.65
C ALA A 267 -4.34 12.59 -7.54
N SER A 268 -5.59 12.84 -7.12
CA SER A 268 -6.19 12.23 -5.92
C SER A 268 -7.24 11.14 -6.16
N ALA A 269 -7.58 10.87 -7.42
CA ALA A 269 -8.43 9.73 -7.77
C ALA A 269 -7.66 8.42 -7.54
N VAL A 270 -8.28 7.46 -6.85
CA VAL A 270 -7.65 6.16 -6.59
C VAL A 270 -7.45 5.45 -7.91
N SER A 271 -6.20 5.21 -8.27
CA SER A 271 -5.81 4.52 -9.49
C SER A 271 -4.53 3.74 -9.23
N GLN A 272 -4.08 2.93 -10.18
CA GLN A 272 -2.77 2.26 -10.08
C GLN A 272 -1.58 3.23 -9.96
N TYR A 273 -1.79 4.53 -10.26
CA TYR A 273 -0.77 5.58 -10.23
C TYR A 273 -0.85 6.47 -8.99
N ASN A 274 -1.92 6.35 -8.20
CA ASN A 274 -2.24 7.30 -7.14
C ASN A 274 -2.59 6.56 -5.83
N ILE A 275 -1.76 6.75 -4.82
CA ILE A 275 -1.77 6.22 -3.43
C ILE A 275 -2.89 6.79 -2.53
N TRP A 276 -3.93 7.41 -3.08
CA TRP A 276 -4.94 8.14 -2.30
C TRP A 276 -6.05 7.25 -1.73
N ASP A 277 -5.89 5.93 -1.73
CA ASP A 277 -6.88 5.03 -1.15
C ASP A 277 -7.02 5.23 0.38
N ALA A 278 -8.15 4.77 0.92
CA ALA A 278 -8.51 5.01 2.30
C ALA A 278 -7.48 4.45 3.30
N TYR A 279 -6.81 3.33 3.00
CA TYR A 279 -5.83 2.74 3.91
C TYR A 279 -4.48 3.45 3.84
N LEU A 280 -4.04 3.86 2.64
CA LEU A 280 -2.78 4.59 2.49
C LEU A 280 -2.86 5.99 3.11
N THR A 281 -3.98 6.70 2.98
CA THR A 281 -4.19 7.99 3.67
C THR A 281 -4.22 7.86 5.21
N GLN A 282 -4.55 6.68 5.75
CA GLN A 282 -4.52 6.39 7.18
C GLN A 282 -3.11 6.10 7.71
N THR A 283 -2.27 5.47 6.90
CA THR A 283 -0.95 4.95 7.31
C THR A 283 0.22 5.77 6.79
N SER A 284 -0.06 6.87 6.10
CA SER A 284 0.91 7.83 5.60
C SER A 284 0.56 9.24 6.06
N GLY A 285 1.53 10.15 5.94
CA GLY A 285 1.33 11.59 6.11
C GLY A 285 0.79 12.30 4.86
N LEU A 286 0.28 11.59 3.86
CA LEU A 286 -0.09 12.15 2.54
C LEU A 286 -1.02 13.37 2.64
N THR A 287 -1.97 13.33 3.57
CA THR A 287 -2.96 14.39 3.80
C THR A 287 -2.55 15.37 4.89
N SER A 288 -1.40 15.15 5.53
CA SER A 288 -0.91 15.98 6.64
C SER A 288 -0.53 17.38 6.20
N CYS A 289 -0.53 18.31 7.15
CA CYS A 289 -0.06 19.67 6.94
C CYS A 289 1.47 19.74 7.08
N PHE A 290 2.21 18.92 6.33
CA PHE A 290 3.64 18.70 6.56
C PHE A 290 4.51 19.96 6.41
N LEU A 291 4.06 20.98 5.67
CA LEU A 291 4.71 22.31 5.59
C LEU A 291 4.46 23.22 6.80
N ARG A 292 3.78 22.74 7.84
CA ARG A 292 3.62 23.51 9.07
C ARG A 292 4.96 23.87 9.68
N THR A 293 5.14 25.14 10.02
CA THR A 293 6.43 25.63 10.52
C THR A 293 6.78 25.07 11.90
N ASP A 294 5.77 24.76 12.73
CA ASP A 294 5.99 24.15 14.04
C ASP A 294 6.38 22.67 13.96
N LEU A 295 6.39 22.07 12.76
CA LEU A 295 6.90 20.73 12.50
C LEU A 295 8.33 20.73 11.92
N ALA A 296 8.95 21.90 11.72
CA ALA A 296 10.22 22.01 11.00
C ALA A 296 11.38 21.26 11.67
N ASP A 297 11.33 21.09 12.99
CA ASP A 297 12.35 20.39 13.78
C ASP A 297 12.01 18.90 14.01
N GLU A 298 10.87 18.43 13.52
CA GLU A 298 10.50 17.02 13.58
C GLU A 298 11.04 16.28 12.35
N ALA A 299 12.06 15.44 12.55
CA ALA A 299 12.79 14.73 11.49
C ALA A 299 11.97 14.20 10.29
N PRO A 300 10.82 13.50 10.46
CA PRO A 300 10.04 13.04 9.31
C PRO A 300 9.43 14.19 8.49
N PHE A 301 9.11 15.32 9.11
CA PHE A 301 8.56 16.50 8.45
C PHE A 301 9.64 17.36 7.82
N THR A 302 10.80 17.52 8.46
CA THR A 302 11.95 18.24 7.89
C THR A 302 12.32 17.69 6.51
N LYS A 303 12.42 16.36 6.37
CA LYS A 303 12.72 15.72 5.07
C LYS A 303 11.62 15.97 4.03
N LEU A 304 10.34 15.91 4.42
CA LEU A 304 9.21 16.21 3.53
C LEU A 304 9.22 17.67 3.06
N GLN A 305 9.51 18.61 3.96
CA GLN A 305 9.60 20.04 3.66
C GLN A 305 10.77 20.36 2.72
N ALA A 306 11.90 19.68 2.89
CA ALA A 306 13.05 19.83 2.00
C ALA A 306 12.77 19.27 0.59
N MET A 307 12.18 18.07 0.49
CA MET A 307 11.74 17.52 -0.80
C MET A 307 10.72 18.43 -1.50
N TYR A 308 9.77 18.98 -0.74
CA TYR A 308 8.81 19.95 -1.28
C TYR A 308 9.53 21.18 -1.84
N SER A 309 10.42 21.80 -1.05
CA SER A 309 11.13 23.01 -1.44
C SER A 309 12.09 22.78 -2.61
N GLN A 310 12.60 21.55 -2.78
CA GLN A 310 13.38 21.16 -3.94
C GLN A 310 12.53 21.14 -5.22
N SER A 311 11.31 20.60 -5.15
CA SER A 311 10.51 20.24 -6.33
C SER A 311 9.40 21.23 -6.69
N VAL A 312 8.98 22.13 -5.78
CA VAL A 312 7.80 23.00 -6.00
C VAL A 312 7.94 23.89 -7.24
N GLY A 313 9.12 24.45 -7.49
CA GLY A 313 9.38 25.29 -8.68
C GLY A 313 9.26 24.51 -9.98
N ASP A 314 9.92 23.35 -10.06
CA ASP A 314 9.88 22.48 -11.24
C ASP A 314 8.46 21.98 -11.52
N ILE A 315 7.75 21.51 -10.49
CA ILE A 315 6.39 20.97 -10.64
C ILE A 315 5.40 22.08 -10.99
N SER A 316 5.54 23.27 -10.39
CA SER A 316 4.73 24.44 -10.79
C SER A 316 4.90 24.76 -12.27
N SER A 317 6.14 24.76 -12.76
CA SER A 317 6.45 25.02 -14.17
C SER A 317 5.87 23.94 -15.09
N ILE A 318 6.02 22.66 -14.71
CA ILE A 318 5.44 21.53 -15.46
C ILE A 318 3.92 21.67 -15.60
N LEU A 319 3.22 22.07 -14.54
CA LEU A 319 1.76 22.15 -14.56
C LEU A 319 1.21 23.36 -15.31
N PHE A 320 1.88 24.51 -15.22
CA PHE A 320 1.28 25.80 -15.58
C PHE A 320 1.98 26.57 -16.69
N ASP A 321 3.21 26.23 -17.06
CA ASP A 321 3.96 26.92 -18.12
C ASP A 321 3.75 26.23 -19.49
N SER A 322 4.43 26.76 -20.51
CA SER A 322 4.38 26.26 -21.89
C SER A 322 5.09 24.91 -22.08
N GLU A 323 4.91 24.30 -23.24
CA GLU A 323 5.64 23.09 -23.62
C GLU A 323 7.15 23.34 -23.78
N ASP A 324 7.56 24.57 -24.12
CA ASP A 324 8.98 24.95 -24.16
C ASP A 324 9.63 24.85 -22.77
N ALA A 325 8.90 25.27 -21.73
CA ALA A 325 9.35 25.11 -20.35
C ALA A 325 9.48 23.61 -19.97
N LEU A 326 8.67 22.72 -20.53
CA LEU A 326 8.86 21.27 -20.35
C LEU A 326 10.20 20.80 -20.91
N GLN A 327 10.61 21.29 -22.09
CA GLN A 327 11.89 20.91 -22.70
C GLN A 327 13.11 21.44 -21.92
N GLU A 328 12.99 22.60 -21.27
CA GLU A 328 14.05 23.12 -20.40
C GLU A 328 14.29 22.22 -19.19
N ARG A 329 13.24 21.57 -18.68
CA ARG A 329 13.30 20.66 -17.52
C ARG A 329 13.64 19.23 -17.93
N PHE A 330 13.01 18.73 -18.97
CA PHE A 330 13.23 17.40 -19.54
C PHE A 330 14.14 17.47 -20.76
N VAL A 331 15.40 17.80 -20.52
CA VAL A 331 16.41 17.98 -21.55
C VAL A 331 16.55 16.74 -22.43
N ASP A 332 16.81 16.94 -23.72
CA ASP A 332 17.09 15.86 -24.68
C ASP A 332 16.00 14.76 -24.74
N THR A 333 14.78 15.06 -24.26
CA THR A 333 13.61 14.18 -24.31
C THR A 333 12.70 14.64 -25.44
N ASP A 334 12.25 13.69 -26.27
CA ASP A 334 11.40 13.99 -27.43
C ASP A 334 10.08 14.66 -27.02
N SER A 335 9.70 15.72 -27.72
CA SER A 335 8.51 16.53 -27.39
C SER A 335 7.21 15.71 -27.44
N ALA A 336 7.07 14.79 -28.41
CA ALA A 336 5.90 13.93 -28.48
C ALA A 336 5.84 12.96 -27.30
N ALA A 337 6.98 12.50 -26.78
CA ALA A 337 7.02 11.72 -25.55
C ALA A 337 6.63 12.57 -24.31
N LEU A 338 7.08 13.83 -24.25
CA LEU A 338 6.75 14.74 -23.15
C LEU A 338 5.24 14.97 -23.04
N THR A 339 4.54 15.16 -24.14
CA THR A 339 3.09 15.45 -24.15
C THR A 339 2.21 14.21 -24.10
N SER A 340 2.76 13.02 -24.38
CA SER A 340 2.01 11.75 -24.39
C SER A 340 2.26 10.84 -23.18
N LEU A 341 3.15 11.22 -22.25
CA LEU A 341 3.39 10.46 -21.03
C LEU A 341 2.17 10.51 -20.10
N ARG A 342 1.50 9.37 -19.92
CA ARG A 342 0.36 9.22 -18.98
C ARG A 342 0.49 8.04 -18.02
N HIS A 343 1.44 7.15 -18.29
CA HIS A 343 1.59 5.90 -17.57
C HIS A 343 3.04 5.78 -17.08
N TYR A 344 3.21 5.29 -15.87
CA TYR A 344 4.48 4.82 -15.36
C TYR A 344 4.23 3.65 -14.41
N TYR A 345 5.24 2.84 -14.14
CA TYR A 345 5.16 1.90 -13.03
C TYR A 345 6.51 1.79 -12.33
N HIS A 346 6.47 1.40 -11.06
CA HIS A 346 7.65 1.09 -10.27
C HIS A 346 7.83 -0.43 -10.25
N PRO A 347 8.82 -0.99 -10.95
CA PRO A 347 9.09 -2.43 -10.89
C PRO A 347 9.18 -2.99 -9.45
N PRO A 348 9.77 -2.28 -8.45
CA PRO A 348 9.81 -2.76 -7.07
C PRO A 348 8.43 -2.91 -6.41
N ALA A 349 7.44 -2.12 -6.82
CA ALA A 349 6.07 -2.16 -6.29
C ALA A 349 5.22 -3.28 -6.91
N MET A 350 5.70 -3.88 -8.00
CA MET A 350 4.98 -4.96 -8.66
C MET A 350 5.01 -6.26 -7.86
N GLY A 351 4.03 -7.13 -8.07
CA GLY A 351 3.91 -8.38 -7.32
C GLY A 351 5.14 -9.28 -7.50
N ALA A 352 5.75 -9.71 -6.39
CA ALA A 352 6.86 -10.68 -6.40
C ALA A 352 6.43 -12.02 -7.03
N CYS A 353 7.35 -12.60 -7.79
CA CYS A 353 7.20 -13.88 -8.46
C CYS A 353 8.43 -14.75 -8.24
N PHE A 354 8.26 -16.06 -8.37
CA PHE A 354 9.28 -17.05 -8.03
C PHE A 354 9.35 -18.12 -9.13
N PRO A 355 9.79 -17.76 -10.35
CA PRO A 355 9.75 -18.68 -11.50
C PRO A 355 10.72 -19.85 -11.36
N ASN A 356 11.75 -19.69 -10.53
CA ASN A 356 12.73 -20.72 -10.20
C ASN A 356 12.27 -21.66 -9.07
N HIS A 357 11.05 -21.46 -8.56
CA HIS A 357 10.44 -22.33 -7.58
C HIS A 357 9.15 -22.93 -8.16
N ASP A 358 9.06 -24.25 -8.12
CA ASP A 358 7.89 -25.01 -8.51
C ASP A 358 6.76 -24.90 -7.47
N ALA A 359 5.52 -24.87 -7.96
CA ALA A 359 4.29 -24.95 -7.17
C ALA A 359 4.15 -23.93 -6.02
N VAL A 360 4.68 -22.71 -6.22
CA VAL A 360 4.49 -21.59 -5.28
C VAL A 360 3.19 -20.86 -5.58
N GLU A 361 2.31 -20.78 -4.58
CA GLU A 361 0.97 -20.18 -4.69
C GLU A 361 0.80 -19.02 -3.71
N PHE A 362 0.10 -17.96 -4.14
CA PHE A 362 -0.32 -16.89 -3.25
C PHE A 362 -1.74 -17.13 -2.76
N ILE A 363 -1.87 -17.42 -1.47
CA ILE A 363 -3.12 -17.74 -0.82
C ILE A 363 -3.74 -16.46 -0.27
N THR A 364 -4.79 -15.99 -0.94
CA THR A 364 -5.54 -14.81 -0.46
C THR A 364 -6.24 -15.13 0.86
N ALA A 365 -6.96 -16.26 0.92
CA ALA A 365 -7.56 -16.79 2.13
C ALA A 365 -7.93 -18.28 1.95
N ALA A 366 -7.55 -19.13 2.89
CA ALA A 366 -7.88 -20.56 2.92
C ALA A 366 -7.90 -21.09 4.36
N ALA A 367 -8.60 -22.20 4.57
CA ALA A 367 -8.43 -23.03 5.76
C ALA A 367 -7.58 -24.25 5.40
N ALA A 368 -6.80 -24.73 6.36
CA ALA A 368 -6.13 -26.04 6.28
C ALA A 368 -6.47 -26.86 7.52
N GLY A 369 -6.61 -28.18 7.37
CA GLY A 369 -7.11 -29.08 8.42
C GLY A 369 -6.16 -30.23 8.75
N LYS A 370 -6.21 -30.69 10.01
CA LYS A 370 -5.53 -31.88 10.51
C LYS A 370 -6.29 -32.44 11.71
N ASN A 371 -6.86 -33.65 11.60
CA ASN A 371 -7.52 -34.33 12.74
C ASN A 371 -8.56 -33.49 13.49
N GLY A 372 -9.35 -32.68 12.77
CA GLY A 372 -10.35 -31.78 13.37
C GLY A 372 -9.81 -30.41 13.82
N ASP A 373 -8.48 -30.25 13.92
CA ASP A 373 -7.85 -28.95 14.08
C ASP A 373 -7.77 -28.22 12.74
N TYR A 374 -7.98 -26.90 12.77
CA TYR A 374 -7.98 -26.06 11.57
C TYR A 374 -7.18 -24.78 11.79
N ILE A 375 -6.44 -24.39 10.75
CA ILE A 375 -5.66 -23.15 10.70
C ILE A 375 -6.11 -22.28 9.55
N LEU A 376 -5.96 -20.98 9.75
CA LEU A 376 -6.29 -19.92 8.79
C LEU A 376 -5.01 -19.47 8.08
N LEU A 377 -5.03 -19.49 6.75
CA LEU A 377 -3.97 -19.02 5.88
C LEU A 377 -4.50 -17.80 5.12
N VAL A 378 -3.92 -16.62 5.31
CA VAL A 378 -4.38 -15.36 4.69
C VAL A 378 -3.20 -14.52 4.24
N ASN A 379 -3.30 -14.00 3.01
CA ASN A 379 -2.32 -13.08 2.41
C ASN A 379 -0.87 -13.60 2.46
N GLN A 380 -0.67 -14.91 2.30
CA GLN A 380 0.65 -15.54 2.41
C GLN A 380 0.93 -16.46 1.23
N ARG A 381 2.19 -16.80 1.02
CA ARG A 381 2.59 -17.76 0.00
C ARG A 381 2.83 -19.13 0.62
N ILE A 382 2.55 -20.16 -0.14
CA ILE A 382 2.87 -21.54 0.22
C ILE A 382 3.61 -22.20 -0.93
N LYS A 383 4.44 -23.18 -0.61
CA LYS A 383 4.87 -24.19 -1.56
C LYS A 383 3.91 -25.37 -1.44
N VAL A 384 3.18 -25.65 -2.52
CA VAL A 384 2.30 -26.82 -2.59
C VAL A 384 3.16 -28.05 -2.81
N ASP A 385 2.88 -29.10 -2.05
CA ASP A 385 3.56 -30.40 -2.15
C ASP A 385 2.59 -31.44 -2.76
N LYS A 386 2.30 -32.54 -2.06
CA LYS A 386 1.49 -33.65 -2.58
C LYS A 386 -0.01 -33.41 -2.40
N GLU A 387 -0.79 -33.89 -3.35
CA GLU A 387 -2.25 -34.03 -3.20
C GLU A 387 -2.57 -35.01 -2.06
N GLN A 388 -3.54 -34.67 -1.23
CA GLN A 388 -4.00 -35.45 -0.08
C GLN A 388 -5.50 -35.27 0.11
N GLY A 389 -6.29 -36.28 -0.26
CA GLY A 389 -7.75 -36.18 -0.27
C GLY A 389 -8.22 -35.05 -1.18
N ASP A 390 -9.13 -34.20 -0.70
CA ASP A 390 -9.67 -33.05 -1.45
C ASP A 390 -8.76 -31.80 -1.43
N GLY A 391 -7.47 -31.97 -1.09
CA GLY A 391 -6.56 -30.86 -0.85
C GLY A 391 -5.10 -31.20 -1.07
N TYR A 392 -4.21 -30.38 -0.50
CA TYR A 392 -2.77 -30.54 -0.68
C TYR A 392 -2.01 -30.38 0.64
N SER A 393 -0.97 -31.18 0.85
CA SER A 393 0.06 -30.80 1.83
C SER A 393 0.82 -29.59 1.33
N PHE A 394 1.36 -28.78 2.24
CA PHE A 394 2.07 -27.57 1.88
C PHE A 394 3.13 -27.20 2.91
N ARG A 395 4.06 -26.34 2.49
CA ARG A 395 5.03 -25.67 3.36
C ARG A 395 4.86 -24.17 3.25
N ASP A 396 5.21 -23.46 4.31
CA ASP A 396 5.22 -22.00 4.32
C ASP A 396 6.32 -21.50 3.37
N PHE A 397 6.01 -20.52 2.52
CA PHE A 397 6.95 -19.90 1.61
C PHE A 397 7.05 -18.42 1.99
N ARG A 398 8.14 -18.06 2.64
CA ARG A 398 8.42 -16.69 3.06
C ARG A 398 9.54 -16.11 2.21
N TYR A 399 9.49 -14.80 2.00
CA TYR A 399 10.62 -14.09 1.42
C TYR A 399 10.78 -12.73 2.10
N LYS A 400 12.02 -12.26 2.13
CA LYS A 400 12.36 -10.91 2.56
C LYS A 400 13.18 -10.26 1.45
N LEU A 401 12.90 -8.98 1.18
CA LEU A 401 13.78 -8.16 0.35
C LEU A 401 15.01 -7.79 1.19
N ASP A 402 16.19 -8.19 0.75
CA ASP A 402 17.46 -7.96 1.43
C ASP A 402 18.53 -7.62 0.39
N ASP A 403 19.15 -6.44 0.53
CA ASP A 403 20.14 -5.90 -0.42
C ASP A 403 19.72 -5.98 -1.91
N GLY A 404 18.44 -5.75 -2.19
CA GLY A 404 17.90 -5.80 -3.56
C GLY A 404 17.47 -7.20 -4.04
N ALA A 405 17.80 -8.26 -3.30
CA ALA A 405 17.47 -9.65 -3.58
C ALA A 405 16.24 -10.15 -2.81
N ASP A 406 15.49 -11.10 -3.39
CA ASP A 406 14.47 -11.83 -2.64
C ASP A 406 15.09 -13.05 -1.95
N LYS A 407 15.35 -12.97 -0.64
CA LYS A 407 15.81 -14.12 0.16
C LYS A 407 14.62 -14.98 0.55
N VAL A 408 14.56 -16.20 0.01
CA VAL A 408 13.46 -17.15 0.22
C VAL A 408 13.77 -18.09 1.38
N THR A 409 12.76 -18.38 2.20
CA THR A 409 12.80 -19.41 3.26
C THR A 409 11.56 -20.29 3.13
N ILE A 410 11.78 -21.60 3.11
CA ILE A 410 10.70 -22.61 3.05
C ILE A 410 10.74 -23.41 4.34
N SER A 411 9.64 -23.43 5.09
CA SER A 411 9.55 -24.11 6.39
C SER A 411 8.26 -24.90 6.53
N ASP A 412 8.33 -26.07 7.17
CA ASP A 412 7.16 -26.89 7.49
C ASP A 412 6.52 -26.49 8.82
N THR A 413 6.09 -25.22 8.90
CA THR A 413 5.49 -24.64 10.12
C THR A 413 4.13 -25.28 10.47
N TYR A 414 3.47 -25.89 9.48
CA TYR A 414 2.13 -26.45 9.59
C TYR A 414 2.13 -27.95 9.28
N LYS A 415 3.08 -28.68 9.85
CA LYS A 415 3.33 -30.10 9.55
C LYS A 415 2.07 -30.98 9.65
N GLY A 416 1.71 -31.59 8.54
CA GLY A 416 0.58 -32.50 8.39
C GLY A 416 -0.78 -31.82 8.24
N PHE A 417 -0.84 -30.49 8.11
CA PHE A 417 -2.06 -29.81 7.70
C PHE A 417 -2.24 -29.89 6.18
N VAL A 418 -3.49 -30.07 5.74
CA VAL A 418 -3.89 -30.13 4.33
C VAL A 418 -4.70 -28.89 3.99
N ILE A 419 -4.24 -28.08 3.03
CA ILE A 419 -4.97 -26.91 2.55
C ILE A 419 -6.13 -27.33 1.64
N ASP A 420 -7.26 -26.63 1.74
CA ASP A 420 -8.44 -26.81 0.87
C ASP A 420 -8.06 -26.68 -0.62
N GLY A 421 -8.26 -27.75 -1.39
CA GLY A 421 -7.86 -27.84 -2.80
C GLY A 421 -8.55 -26.82 -3.69
N ARG A 422 -9.74 -26.32 -3.32
CA ARG A 422 -10.45 -25.25 -4.04
C ARG A 422 -9.68 -23.92 -4.03
N LYS A 423 -8.67 -23.79 -3.16
CA LYS A 423 -7.84 -22.58 -3.01
C LYS A 423 -6.50 -22.69 -3.73
N VAL A 424 -6.19 -23.84 -4.33
CA VAL A 424 -4.93 -24.12 -5.02
C VAL A 424 -5.19 -24.25 -6.51
N SER A 425 -4.39 -23.58 -7.35
CA SER A 425 -4.59 -23.58 -8.81
C SER A 425 -3.48 -24.28 -9.59
N LEU A 426 -2.27 -24.36 -9.02
CA LEU A 426 -1.02 -24.84 -9.62
C LEU A 426 -0.66 -24.18 -10.96
N LYS A 427 -1.24 -23.01 -11.24
CA LYS A 427 -0.98 -22.28 -12.48
C LYS A 427 0.41 -21.64 -12.44
N LYS A 428 1.16 -21.78 -13.54
CA LYS A 428 2.45 -21.11 -13.68
C LYS A 428 2.28 -19.59 -13.61
N PRO A 429 3.19 -18.86 -12.93
CA PRO A 429 3.15 -17.41 -12.90
C PRO A 429 3.36 -16.85 -14.31
N THR A 430 2.49 -15.94 -14.73
CA THR A 430 2.62 -15.23 -16.01
C THR A 430 3.22 -13.85 -15.82
N ARG A 431 3.84 -13.30 -16.88
CA ARG A 431 4.45 -11.96 -16.91
C ARG A 431 5.49 -11.74 -15.81
N CYS A 432 6.25 -12.78 -15.51
CA CYS A 432 7.28 -12.77 -14.49
C CYS A 432 8.64 -12.54 -15.16
N THR A 433 9.23 -11.36 -14.98
CA THR A 433 10.52 -11.00 -15.58
C THR A 433 11.55 -10.64 -14.51
N PRO A 434 12.86 -10.78 -14.80
CA PRO A 434 13.92 -10.26 -13.93
C PRO A 434 13.66 -8.81 -13.57
N TYR A 435 13.64 -8.51 -12.26
CA TYR A 435 13.38 -7.19 -11.70
C TYR A 435 12.08 -6.48 -12.12
N GLY A 436 11.21 -7.10 -12.92
CA GLY A 436 9.97 -6.47 -13.43
C GLY A 436 10.18 -5.54 -14.62
N VAL A 437 11.28 -5.71 -15.35
CA VAL A 437 11.59 -4.93 -16.56
C VAL A 437 11.42 -5.79 -17.83
N SER A 438 11.75 -5.22 -19.00
CA SER A 438 11.70 -5.94 -20.27
C SER A 438 12.54 -7.22 -20.24
N SER A 439 12.04 -8.32 -20.82
CA SER A 439 12.79 -9.57 -20.99
C SER A 439 14.01 -9.44 -21.90
N LYS A 440 14.12 -8.33 -22.64
CA LYS A 440 15.31 -8.00 -23.46
C LYS A 440 16.48 -7.45 -22.63
N CYS A 441 16.28 -7.17 -21.35
CA CYS A 441 17.36 -6.78 -20.45
C CYS A 441 18.20 -7.99 -20.06
N ARG A 442 19.53 -7.81 -20.10
CA ARG A 442 20.49 -8.82 -19.70
C ARG A 442 21.11 -8.37 -18.38
N PHE A 443 21.06 -9.25 -17.39
CA PHE A 443 21.66 -9.05 -16.08
C PHE A 443 22.66 -10.18 -15.84
N ASN A 444 23.84 -9.86 -15.32
CA ASN A 444 24.85 -10.86 -14.98
C ASN A 444 24.41 -11.73 -13.80
N ASN A 445 23.65 -11.13 -12.87
CA ASN A 445 23.02 -11.82 -11.76
C ASN A 445 21.55 -11.40 -11.68
N VAL A 446 20.65 -12.36 -11.47
CA VAL A 446 19.21 -12.09 -11.29
C VAL A 446 18.81 -12.50 -9.88
N GLU A 447 18.56 -11.49 -9.06
CA GLU A 447 18.34 -11.67 -7.61
C GLU A 447 16.85 -11.63 -7.22
N ARG A 448 15.99 -11.15 -8.13
CA ARG A 448 14.54 -11.12 -7.91
C ARG A 448 13.75 -11.09 -9.21
N TYR A 449 12.49 -11.53 -9.11
CA TYR A 449 11.52 -11.46 -10.19
C TYR A 449 10.24 -10.74 -9.76
N ARG A 450 9.67 -9.96 -10.67
CA ARG A 450 8.45 -9.20 -10.43
C ARG A 450 7.49 -9.39 -11.60
N LYS A 451 6.19 -9.22 -11.34
CA LYS A 451 5.19 -9.15 -12.42
C LYS A 451 5.38 -7.87 -13.21
N THR A 452 5.10 -7.91 -14.52
CA THR A 452 4.89 -6.69 -15.31
C THR A 452 3.39 -6.36 -15.43
N PRO A 453 3.02 -5.08 -15.56
CA PRO A 453 1.64 -4.69 -15.84
C PRO A 453 1.14 -5.29 -17.15
N PHE A 454 -0.15 -5.59 -17.23
CA PHE A 454 -0.73 -6.22 -18.43
C PHE A 454 -0.69 -5.31 -19.66
N TRP A 455 -0.76 -4.00 -19.44
CA TRP A 455 -0.74 -2.95 -20.46
C TRP A 455 0.69 -2.50 -20.85
N LEU A 456 1.74 -3.09 -20.26
CA LEU A 456 3.11 -2.65 -20.55
C LEU A 456 3.47 -2.76 -22.04
N ASN A 457 3.00 -3.83 -22.70
CA ASN A 457 3.28 -4.10 -24.11
C ASN A 457 2.39 -3.32 -25.09
N SER A 458 1.35 -2.62 -24.62
CA SER A 458 0.52 -1.76 -25.46
C SER A 458 1.06 -0.34 -25.60
N GLY A 459 2.15 0.00 -24.92
CA GLY A 459 2.84 1.28 -25.03
C GLY A 459 4.32 1.14 -25.36
N LYS A 460 5.02 2.28 -25.35
CA LYS A 460 6.46 2.38 -25.58
C LYS A 460 7.14 2.89 -24.31
N LEU A 461 8.16 2.16 -23.84
CA LEU A 461 9.05 2.62 -22.77
C LEU A 461 9.91 3.77 -23.30
N VAL A 462 10.02 4.84 -22.53
CA VAL A 462 10.80 6.03 -22.90
C VAL A 462 11.68 6.45 -21.74
N GLU A 463 12.93 6.77 -22.05
CA GLU A 463 13.86 7.39 -21.12
C GLU A 463 13.59 8.91 -21.08
N PHE A 464 13.43 9.45 -19.87
CA PHE A 464 13.31 10.87 -19.62
C PHE A 464 14.60 11.35 -18.96
N LYS A 465 15.14 12.47 -19.42
CA LYS A 465 16.32 13.07 -18.80
C LYS A 465 15.93 14.40 -18.18
N CYS A 466 16.14 14.55 -16.88
CA CYS A 466 15.80 15.77 -16.18
C CYS A 466 17.04 16.58 -15.84
N ARG A 467 16.95 17.90 -15.88
CA ARG A 467 17.86 18.82 -15.19
C ARG A 467 17.23 19.23 -13.86
N VAL A 468 17.81 18.80 -12.75
CA VAL A 468 17.24 18.97 -11.40
C VAL A 468 18.31 19.39 -10.38
N ARG A 469 17.88 19.98 -9.28
CA ARG A 469 18.73 20.19 -8.10
C ARG A 469 18.91 18.87 -7.36
N ASP A 470 20.12 18.53 -6.96
CA ASP A 470 20.49 17.39 -6.12
C ASP A 470 20.99 17.91 -4.78
N ILE A 471 20.38 17.46 -3.69
CA ILE A 471 20.70 17.83 -2.29
C ILE A 471 21.04 16.53 -1.49
N GLY A 472 21.14 15.39 -2.19
CA GLY A 472 21.36 14.07 -1.60
C GLY A 472 20.10 13.43 -0.98
N GLU A 473 20.18 12.13 -0.74
CA GLU A 473 19.08 11.33 -0.18
C GLU A 473 18.63 11.81 1.22
N SER A 474 19.56 12.37 2.01
CA SER A 474 19.25 12.92 3.34
C SER A 474 18.55 14.28 3.30
N CYS A 475 18.57 14.99 2.16
CA CYS A 475 18.11 16.36 2.01
C CYS A 475 18.89 17.42 2.82
N THR A 476 20.13 17.12 3.21
CA THR A 476 20.97 18.02 4.03
C THR A 476 22.27 18.45 3.34
N GLY A 477 22.50 17.98 2.10
CA GLY A 477 23.70 18.31 1.33
C GLY A 477 23.64 19.70 0.71
N GLU A 478 24.75 20.09 0.08
CA GLU A 478 24.78 21.29 -0.77
C GLU A 478 24.03 21.05 -2.07
N ALA A 479 23.24 22.03 -2.52
CA ALA A 479 22.45 21.91 -3.74
C ALA A 479 23.33 22.01 -4.99
N GLN A 480 23.29 20.99 -5.84
CA GLN A 480 24.00 20.96 -7.13
C GLN A 480 23.03 20.68 -8.27
N THR A 481 23.14 21.39 -9.39
CA THR A 481 22.34 21.06 -10.57
C THR A 481 22.94 19.85 -11.29
N LYS A 482 22.14 18.80 -11.51
CA LYS A 482 22.55 17.58 -12.21
C LYS A 482 21.59 17.22 -13.33
N LYS A 483 22.13 16.56 -14.36
CA LYS A 483 21.34 15.83 -15.35
C LYS A 483 21.23 14.37 -14.91
N VAL A 484 20.04 13.79 -14.96
CA VAL A 484 19.78 12.40 -14.58
C VAL A 484 18.78 11.79 -15.55
N SER A 485 18.95 10.50 -15.87
CA SER A 485 18.04 9.74 -16.72
C SER A 485 17.18 8.78 -15.88
N ILE A 486 15.89 8.66 -16.21
CA ILE A 486 14.95 7.70 -15.65
C ILE A 486 14.23 6.98 -16.77
N GLY A 487 13.95 5.69 -16.61
CA GLY A 487 13.16 4.94 -17.59
C GLY A 487 13.97 4.40 -18.76
N GLY A 488 15.30 4.38 -18.62
CA GLY A 488 16.16 3.63 -19.53
C GLY A 488 15.69 2.17 -19.67
N LYS A 489 16.04 1.51 -20.76
CA LYS A 489 15.51 0.18 -21.15
C LYS A 489 15.48 -0.87 -20.02
N CYS A 490 16.41 -0.77 -19.07
CA CYS A 490 16.60 -1.69 -17.95
C CYS A 490 16.60 -1.00 -16.58
N ASP A 491 16.00 0.18 -16.47
CA ASP A 491 15.78 0.86 -15.20
C ASP A 491 14.87 -0.02 -14.30
N ILE A 492 15.38 -0.42 -13.15
CA ILE A 492 14.69 -1.34 -12.22
C ILE A 492 13.86 -0.62 -11.17
N ASP A 493 13.74 0.70 -11.27
CA ASP A 493 13.25 1.61 -10.25
C ASP A 493 11.99 2.36 -10.69
N MET A 494 11.96 2.89 -11.92
CA MET A 494 10.78 3.51 -12.53
C MET A 494 10.81 3.38 -14.05
N MET A 495 9.66 3.04 -14.64
CA MET A 495 9.50 2.89 -16.09
C MET A 495 8.35 3.77 -16.61
N PRO A 496 8.64 4.94 -17.22
CA PRO A 496 7.69 5.76 -17.95
C PRO A 496 7.25 5.08 -19.25
N VAL A 497 5.96 5.17 -19.57
CA VAL A 497 5.35 4.52 -20.75
C VAL A 497 4.41 5.48 -21.47
N VAL A 498 4.65 5.67 -22.77
CA VAL A 498 3.83 6.49 -23.67
C VAL A 498 2.98 5.61 -24.59
N GLY A 499 1.87 6.15 -25.09
CA GLY A 499 1.08 5.51 -26.15
C GLY A 499 0.26 4.27 -25.74
N VAL A 500 0.08 4.03 -24.44
CA VAL A 500 -0.87 3.02 -23.94
C VAL A 500 -2.28 3.45 -24.32
N ARG A 501 -3.06 2.53 -24.92
CA ARG A 501 -4.44 2.78 -25.37
C ARG A 501 -5.46 2.20 -24.41
#